data_AF-A0A834CNY0-F1
#
_entry.id   AF-A0A834CNY0-F1
#
_cell.length_a   1.000
_cell.length_b   1.000
_cell.length_c   1.000
_cell.angle_alpha   90.00
_cell.angle_beta   90.00
_cell.angle_gamma   90.00
#
_symmetry.space_group_name_H-M   'P 1'
#
loop_
_entity.id
_entity.type
_entity.pdbx_description
1 polymer ?
#
loop_
_entity_poly.entity_id
_entity_poly.type
_entity_poly.pdbx_seq_one_letter_code
_entity_poly.pdbx_strand_id
1 'polypeptide(L)'
;MLLVLKVCLCFVIATAVLGVGNPEHAAAGNIINNIRRGGRKLAETPTPESQGFISIDCGSNEDNYIALITGIPYTSDKGFIDTGIAKTVPGSYNKLKKTLRSFPQGKRNCYTLQPNQGKNNKYLIRARFTYGNYDGKDKGPVFDLYLG
;
A
#
# COMPACT_ATOMS: atom_id res chain seq x y z
N MET A 1 6.07 20.31 12.12
CA MET A 1 5.36 19.38 13.04
C MET A 1 4.71 18.28 12.22
N LEU A 2 5.28 17.07 12.28
CA LEU A 2 4.96 15.89 11.45
C LEU A 2 3.54 15.37 11.75
N LEU A 3 2.76 15.02 10.71
CA LEU A 3 1.52 14.24 10.87
C LEU A 3 1.90 12.76 10.78
N VAL A 4 1.63 12.02 11.85
CA VAL A 4 1.76 10.56 11.89
C VAL A 4 0.35 10.01 11.91
N LEU A 5 -0.12 9.46 10.78
CA LEU A 5 -1.39 8.76 10.76
C LEU A 5 -1.16 7.36 11.32
N LYS A 6 -1.72 7.07 12.50
CA LYS A 6 -1.72 5.71 13.07
C LYS A 6 -2.96 4.98 12.58
N VAL A 7 -2.74 4.00 11.71
CA VAL A 7 -3.81 3.07 11.32
C VAL A 7 -3.66 1.84 12.19
N CYS A 8 -4.46 1.75 13.24
CA CYS A 8 -4.37 0.68 14.21
C CYS A 8 -5.42 -0.39 13.91
N LEU A 9 -4.99 -1.64 13.69
CA LEU A 9 -5.90 -2.76 13.48
C LEU A 9 -5.94 -3.66 14.71
N CYS A 10 -7.16 -4.05 15.10
CA CYS A 10 -7.41 -5.09 16.10
C CYS A 10 -7.65 -6.45 15.42
N PHE A 11 -6.69 -6.94 14.62
CA PHE A 11 -6.64 -8.23 13.86
C PHE A 11 -6.82 -8.18 12.31
N VAL A 12 -5.81 -7.66 11.59
CA VAL A 12 -5.37 -8.03 10.19
C VAL A 12 -5.82 -7.19 8.97
N ILE A 13 -4.79 -6.80 8.17
CA ILE A 13 -4.67 -6.14 6.83
C ILE A 13 -5.08 -4.67 6.67
N ALA A 14 -4.17 -3.75 6.41
CA ALA A 14 -4.54 -2.51 5.72
C ALA A 14 -3.45 -2.14 4.70
N THR A 15 -3.76 -2.22 3.40
CA THR A 15 -3.10 -1.28 2.49
C THR A 15 -3.56 0.12 2.91
N ALA A 16 -2.75 1.15 2.82
CA ALA A 16 -3.26 2.52 2.86
C ALA A 16 -2.81 3.15 1.56
N VAL A 17 -3.75 3.57 0.72
CA VAL A 17 -3.46 4.55 -0.33
C VAL A 17 -3.86 5.88 0.25
N LEU A 18 -2.89 6.77 0.51
CA LEU A 18 -3.13 8.17 0.81
C LEU A 18 -3.17 8.94 -0.51
N GLY A 19 -4.33 9.40 -0.96
CA GLY A 19 -4.48 10.19 -2.20
C GLY A 19 -5.06 11.57 -1.95
N VAL A 20 -4.47 12.61 -2.52
CA VAL A 20 -5.12 13.92 -2.63
C VAL A 20 -5.83 13.95 -3.99
N GLY A 21 -7.17 13.93 -3.99
CA GLY A 21 -7.96 13.88 -5.21
C GLY A 21 -8.44 15.26 -5.65
N ASN A 22 -8.13 15.63 -6.90
CA ASN A 22 -8.99 16.46 -7.75
C ASN A 22 -9.66 15.49 -8.76
N PRO A 23 -10.98 15.50 -8.95
CA PRO A 23 -11.72 14.40 -9.60
C PRO A 23 -11.41 14.20 -11.10
N GLU A 24 -10.66 15.09 -11.76
CA GLU A 24 -10.41 15.04 -13.21
C GLU A 24 -9.28 14.09 -13.67
N HIS A 25 -8.50 13.50 -12.76
CA HIS A 25 -7.41 12.58 -13.14
C HIS A 25 -7.74 11.10 -12.91
N ALA A 26 -9.02 10.77 -12.75
CA ALA A 26 -9.48 9.40 -12.77
C ALA A 26 -9.41 8.86 -14.22
N ALA A 27 -8.41 8.01 -14.46
CA ALA A 27 -8.13 7.30 -15.71
C ALA A 27 -7.50 8.14 -16.84
N ALA A 28 -6.20 7.98 -17.01
CA ALA A 28 -5.57 8.10 -18.33
C ALA A 28 -4.93 6.76 -18.68
N GLY A 29 -5.65 5.98 -19.47
CA GLY A 29 -5.12 4.79 -20.12
C GLY A 29 -4.25 5.17 -21.33
N ASN A 30 -3.13 4.46 -21.44
CA ASN A 30 -2.44 3.95 -22.64
C ASN A 30 -1.94 4.94 -23.72
N ILE A 31 -0.62 5.05 -23.90
CA ILE A 31 0.02 5.16 -25.23
C ILE A 31 1.35 4.39 -25.23
N ILE A 32 1.32 3.17 -25.78
CA ILE A 32 2.49 2.53 -26.39
C ILE A 32 2.58 3.13 -27.81
N ASN A 33 3.63 3.90 -28.11
CA ASN A 33 4.03 4.19 -29.49
C ASN A 33 5.56 4.28 -29.60
N ASN A 34 6.03 3.71 -30.70
CA ASN A 34 7.38 3.29 -31.02
C ASN A 34 8.37 4.44 -31.36
N ILE A 35 9.66 4.23 -31.07
CA ILE A 35 10.89 4.75 -31.72
C ILE A 35 11.20 6.27 -31.57
N ARG A 36 12.31 6.61 -30.88
CA ARG A 36 13.47 7.38 -31.42
C ARG A 36 14.59 7.61 -30.37
N ARG A 37 15.80 7.55 -30.93
CA ARG A 37 17.16 7.87 -30.45
C ARG A 37 17.29 9.01 -29.42
N GLY A 38 18.38 8.95 -28.65
CA GLY A 38 19.01 10.11 -28.02
C GLY A 38 19.08 9.99 -26.51
N GLY A 39 20.27 10.09 -25.95
CA GLY A 39 20.55 9.97 -24.53
C GLY A 39 19.59 10.81 -23.68
N ARG A 40 18.72 10.12 -22.95
CA ARG A 40 17.97 10.69 -21.84
C ARG A 40 18.55 10.09 -20.58
N LYS A 41 18.93 10.97 -19.64
CA LYS A 41 19.02 10.65 -18.21
C LYS A 41 17.87 9.70 -17.90
N LEU A 42 18.16 8.50 -17.39
CA LEU A 42 17.13 7.56 -16.96
C LEU A 42 16.21 8.36 -16.04
N ALA A 43 14.96 8.57 -16.47
CA ALA A 43 13.97 9.18 -15.60
C ALA A 43 13.93 8.29 -14.36
N GLU A 44 14.25 8.86 -13.21
CA GLU A 44 14.16 8.16 -11.93
C GLU A 44 12.77 7.54 -11.86
N THR A 45 12.72 6.24 -11.60
CA THR A 45 11.44 5.54 -11.45
C THR A 45 10.64 6.29 -10.38
N PRO A 46 9.41 6.75 -10.68
CA PRO A 46 8.64 7.54 -9.73
C PRO A 46 8.56 6.80 -8.41
N THR A 47 9.13 7.38 -7.35
CA THR A 47 8.99 6.83 -6.01
C THR A 47 7.59 7.16 -5.52
N PRO A 48 7.01 6.37 -4.59
CA PRO A 48 5.74 6.73 -3.95
C PRO A 48 5.72 8.19 -3.45
N GLU A 49 6.88 8.67 -2.98
CA GLU A 49 7.10 10.04 -2.51
C GLU A 49 6.96 11.11 -3.61
N SER A 50 7.33 10.80 -4.86
CA SER A 50 7.34 11.78 -5.96
C SER A 50 5.96 12.00 -6.60
N GLN A 51 4.97 11.14 -6.33
CA GLN A 51 3.61 11.25 -6.88
C GLN A 51 2.55 11.63 -5.84
N GLY A 52 2.95 11.90 -4.59
CA GLY A 52 2.02 12.28 -3.52
C GLY A 52 1.15 11.14 -3.00
N PHE A 53 1.54 9.88 -3.27
CA PHE A 53 0.85 8.67 -2.79
C PHE A 53 1.77 7.86 -1.89
N ILE A 54 1.36 7.63 -0.65
CA ILE A 54 1.93 6.52 0.14
C ILE A 54 1.10 5.28 -0.20
N SER A 55 1.72 4.29 -0.83
CA SER A 55 1.11 3.00 -1.15
C SER A 55 2.04 1.88 -0.71
N ILE A 56 1.57 1.08 0.24
CA ILE A 56 2.35 0.01 0.88
C ILE A 56 1.74 -1.35 0.55
N ASP A 57 2.60 -2.33 0.28
CA ASP A 57 2.25 -3.72 0.05
C ASP A 57 2.55 -4.56 1.31
N CYS A 58 1.49 -5.01 1.95
CA CYS A 58 1.55 -5.64 3.26
C CYS A 58 2.19 -7.02 3.19
N GLY A 59 3.29 -7.22 3.93
CA GLY A 59 3.99 -8.50 3.97
C GLY A 59 4.87 -8.79 2.74
N SER A 60 4.95 -7.87 1.79
CA SER A 60 5.85 -7.99 0.65
C SER A 60 7.29 -7.73 1.05
N ASN A 61 8.24 -8.33 0.33
CA ASN A 61 9.67 -8.03 0.42
C ASN A 61 10.15 -7.15 -0.74
N GLU A 62 9.26 -6.75 -1.63
CA GLU A 62 9.59 -5.99 -2.84
C GLU A 62 9.30 -4.52 -2.64
N ASP A 63 10.30 -3.69 -2.92
CA ASP A 63 10.22 -2.24 -2.87
C ASP A 63 10.20 -1.64 -4.30
N ASN A 64 9.64 -0.44 -4.42
CA ASN A 64 9.71 0.41 -5.62
C ASN A 64 9.21 -0.24 -6.92
N TYR A 65 8.10 -0.97 -6.86
CA TYR A 65 7.48 -1.56 -8.05
C TYR A 65 6.19 -0.84 -8.43
N ILE A 66 5.85 -0.86 -9.73
CA ILE A 66 4.58 -0.29 -10.22
C ILE A 66 3.57 -1.43 -10.37
N ALA A 67 2.41 -1.29 -9.72
CA ALA A 67 1.31 -2.23 -9.90
C ALA A 67 0.70 -2.05 -11.30
N LEU A 68 0.91 -3.02 -12.20
CA LEU A 68 0.50 -2.94 -13.61
C LEU A 68 -1.00 -2.62 -13.79
N ILE A 69 -1.85 -3.13 -12.90
CA ILE A 69 -3.31 -2.96 -12.99
C ILE A 69 -3.73 -1.51 -12.70
N THR A 70 -3.03 -0.82 -11.79
CA THR A 70 -3.44 0.52 -11.33
C THR A 70 -2.47 1.63 -11.74
N GLY A 71 -1.27 1.30 -12.21
CA GLY A 71 -0.20 2.25 -12.49
C GLY A 71 0.35 2.97 -11.25
N ILE A 72 0.06 2.46 -10.05
CA ILE A 72 0.45 3.08 -8.78
C ILE A 72 1.76 2.46 -8.30
N PRO A 73 2.75 3.25 -7.86
CA PRO A 73 3.97 2.74 -7.24
C PRO A 73 3.68 2.20 -5.85
N TYR A 74 4.20 1.02 -5.52
CA TYR A 74 4.12 0.38 -4.20
C TYR A 74 5.52 0.11 -3.65
N THR A 75 5.60 0.10 -2.33
CA THR A 75 6.79 -0.31 -1.58
C THR A 75 6.41 -1.30 -0.49
N SER A 76 7.38 -2.03 0.09
CA SER A 76 7.13 -2.91 1.23
C SER A 76 6.60 -2.12 2.43
N ASP A 77 5.73 -2.76 3.21
CA ASP A 77 5.20 -2.17 4.44
C ASP A 77 6.20 -2.16 5.61
N LYS A 78 7.38 -2.78 5.48
CA LYS A 78 8.39 -2.92 6.55
C LYS A 78 8.80 -1.60 7.22
N GLY A 79 8.89 -0.51 6.46
CA GLY A 79 9.26 0.81 7.00
C GLY A 79 8.14 1.53 7.76
N PHE A 80 6.94 0.94 7.79
CA PHE A 80 5.73 1.60 8.27
C PHE A 80 5.09 0.87 9.47
N ILE A 81 5.60 -0.30 9.87
CA ILE A 81 5.02 -1.15 10.92
C ILE A 81 6.11 -1.88 11.72
N ASP A 82 5.93 -1.94 13.03
CA ASP A 82 6.89 -2.58 13.93
C ASP A 82 6.55 -4.04 14.26
N THR A 83 5.33 -4.48 13.94
CA THR A 83 4.75 -5.74 14.43
C THR A 83 4.06 -6.53 13.33
N GLY A 84 3.68 -7.77 13.65
CA GLY A 84 2.96 -8.65 12.74
C GLY A 84 3.87 -9.51 11.86
N ILE A 85 3.24 -10.50 11.23
CA ILE A 85 3.91 -11.58 10.52
C ILE A 85 3.51 -11.51 9.05
N ALA A 86 4.50 -11.43 8.16
CA ALA A 86 4.27 -11.52 6.72
C ALA A 86 3.81 -12.94 6.36
N LYS A 87 2.79 -13.05 5.52
CA LYS A 87 2.24 -14.32 5.03
C LYS A 87 1.96 -14.23 3.54
N THR A 88 2.05 -15.38 2.88
CA THR A 88 1.68 -15.55 1.47
C THR A 88 0.27 -16.09 1.40
N VAL A 89 -0.53 -15.57 0.48
CA VAL A 89 -1.87 -16.06 0.19
C VAL A 89 -1.78 -17.18 -0.86
N PRO A 90 -2.16 -18.42 -0.53
CA PRO A 90 -2.16 -19.52 -1.49
C PRO A 90 -3.04 -19.22 -2.71
N GLY A 91 -2.56 -19.58 -3.91
CA GLY A 91 -3.34 -19.47 -5.16
C GLY A 91 -3.61 -18.05 -5.66
N SER A 92 -3.06 -17.01 -5.02
CA SER A 92 -3.26 -15.63 -5.45
C SER A 92 -2.32 -15.23 -6.59
N TYR A 93 -2.89 -14.95 -7.76
CA TYR A 93 -2.16 -14.45 -8.94
C TYR A 93 -2.09 -12.92 -9.01
N ASN A 94 -2.91 -12.23 -8.22
CA ASN A 94 -2.89 -10.78 -8.14
C ASN A 94 -1.76 -10.36 -7.19
N LYS A 95 -0.75 -9.67 -7.73
CA LYS A 95 0.43 -9.21 -6.97
C LYS A 95 0.05 -8.50 -5.67
N LEU A 96 -0.93 -7.59 -5.71
CA LEU A 96 -1.40 -6.82 -4.55
C LEU A 96 -2.20 -7.64 -3.52
N LYS A 97 -2.48 -8.90 -3.83
CA LYS A 97 -3.16 -9.87 -2.96
C LYS A 97 -2.30 -11.11 -2.71
N LYS A 98 -1.03 -11.10 -3.12
CA LYS A 98 -0.13 -12.26 -3.01
C LYS A 98 0.42 -12.40 -1.60
N THR A 99 0.62 -11.27 -0.93
CA THR A 99 1.11 -11.19 0.45
C THR A 99 0.14 -10.43 1.33
N LEU A 100 0.23 -10.69 2.64
CA LEU A 100 -0.45 -9.95 3.68
C LEU A 100 0.40 -9.84 4.95
N ARG A 101 0.05 -8.88 5.81
CA ARG A 101 0.57 -8.75 7.17
C ARG A 101 -0.49 -9.22 8.15
N SER A 102 -0.21 -10.29 8.90
CA SER A 102 -1.07 -10.83 9.96
C SER A 102 -0.65 -10.33 11.33
N PHE A 103 -1.61 -10.18 12.24
CA PHE A 103 -1.39 -9.72 13.61
C PHE A 103 -2.03 -10.71 14.60
N PRO A 104 -1.48 -11.93 14.76
CA PRO A 104 -2.07 -12.93 15.66
C PRO A 104 -1.85 -12.61 17.15
N GLN A 105 -1.00 -11.64 17.45
CA GLN A 105 -0.65 -11.21 18.79
C GLN A 105 -0.77 -9.68 18.91
N GLY A 106 -0.92 -9.21 20.14
CA GLY A 106 -1.07 -7.79 20.45
C GLY A 106 -2.52 -7.32 20.38
N LYS A 107 -2.84 -6.32 21.20
CA LYS A 107 -4.17 -5.71 21.24
C LYS A 107 -4.37 -4.67 20.15
N ARG A 108 -3.29 -4.03 19.71
CA ARG A 108 -3.30 -2.92 18.75
C ARG A 108 -1.99 -2.90 17.95
N ASN A 109 -2.07 -2.95 16.63
CA ASN A 109 -0.92 -2.92 15.72
C ASN A 109 -1.09 -1.75 14.75
N CYS A 110 -0.14 -0.81 14.74
CA CYS A 110 -0.35 0.49 14.10
C CYS A 110 0.66 0.76 13.00
N TYR A 111 0.16 1.06 11.79
CA TYR A 111 0.98 1.61 10.73
C TYR A 111 1.22 3.09 10.98
N THR A 112 2.46 3.56 10.79
CA THR A 112 2.83 4.98 10.85
C THR A 112 3.04 5.49 9.44
N LEU A 113 2.12 6.33 8.95
CA LEU A 113 2.22 6.96 7.63
C LEU A 113 2.54 8.44 7.78
N GLN A 114 3.49 8.93 6.98
CA GLN A 114 3.98 10.31 7.04
C GLN A 114 3.86 10.99 5.67
N PRO A 115 2.66 11.45 5.29
CA PRO A 115 2.49 12.15 4.02
C PRO A 115 3.25 13.49 4.00
N ASN A 116 3.94 13.75 2.90
CA ASN A 116 4.81 14.92 2.70
C ASN A 116 4.07 16.26 2.88
N GLN A 117 2.77 16.30 2.56
CA GLN A 117 1.95 17.51 2.69
C GLN A 117 1.70 17.91 4.16
N GLY A 118 1.87 16.99 5.12
CA GLY A 118 1.72 17.27 6.54
C GLY A 118 0.29 17.57 7.02
N LYS A 119 0.15 18.23 8.17
CA LYS A 119 -1.15 18.47 8.82
C LYS A 119 -2.08 19.35 7.97
N ASN A 120 -3.40 19.27 8.22
CA ASN A 120 -4.45 20.10 7.62
C ASN A 120 -4.71 19.87 6.12
N ASN A 121 -4.31 18.73 5.58
CA ASN A 121 -4.66 18.30 4.23
C ASN A 121 -5.75 17.23 4.26
N LYS A 122 -6.54 17.15 3.18
CA LYS A 122 -7.49 16.06 2.96
C LYS A 122 -6.75 14.89 2.34
N TYR A 123 -6.92 13.72 2.95
CA TYR A 123 -6.35 12.47 2.45
C TYR A 123 -7.48 11.47 2.19
N LEU A 124 -7.50 10.89 1.00
CA LEU A 124 -8.21 9.64 0.73
C LEU A 124 -7.41 8.51 1.37
N ILE A 125 -8.02 7.67 2.21
CA ILE A 125 -7.38 6.47 2.77
C ILE A 125 -8.07 5.25 2.17
N ARG A 126 -7.30 4.31 1.58
CA ARG A 126 -7.83 3.06 1.04
C ARG A 126 -7.22 1.82 1.69
N ALA A 127 -8.01 1.12 2.50
CA ALA A 127 -7.72 -0.21 3.03
C ALA A 127 -8.26 -1.35 2.17
N ARG A 128 -7.40 -2.33 1.88
CA ARG A 128 -7.74 -3.60 1.23
C ARG A 128 -7.46 -4.74 2.19
N PHE A 129 -8.37 -5.68 2.25
CA PHE A 129 -8.30 -6.86 3.11
C PHE A 129 -8.33 -8.12 2.24
N THR A 130 -7.35 -9.01 2.42
CA THR A 130 -7.31 -10.33 1.76
C THR A 130 -6.98 -11.38 2.82
N TYR A 131 -7.82 -12.40 2.97
CA TYR A 131 -7.56 -13.54 3.85
C TYR A 131 -6.97 -14.72 3.07
N GLY A 132 -7.73 -15.22 2.09
CA GLY A 132 -7.34 -16.33 1.22
C GLY A 132 -6.84 -17.57 1.97
N ASN A 133 -7.39 -17.83 3.16
CA ASN A 133 -7.07 -18.97 4.00
C ASN A 133 -5.56 -19.19 4.24
N TYR A 134 -4.80 -18.10 4.39
CA TYR A 134 -3.34 -18.17 4.55
C TYR A 134 -2.88 -18.99 5.78
N ASP A 135 -3.75 -19.22 6.75
CA ASP A 135 -3.48 -19.98 7.97
C ASP A 135 -4.23 -21.32 8.06
N GLY A 136 -4.95 -21.73 7.01
CA GLY A 136 -5.62 -23.03 6.94
C GLY A 136 -6.80 -23.21 7.90
N LYS A 137 -7.35 -22.13 8.47
CA LYS A 137 -8.46 -22.20 9.44
C LYS A 137 -9.84 -22.09 8.80
N ASP A 138 -9.92 -21.69 7.53
CA ASP A 138 -11.16 -21.42 6.81
C ASP A 138 -12.13 -20.50 7.58
N LYS A 139 -11.56 -19.61 8.39
CA LYS A 139 -12.31 -18.68 9.23
C LYS A 139 -11.75 -17.28 9.06
N GLY A 140 -12.56 -16.41 8.47
CA GLY A 140 -12.20 -15.01 8.28
C GLY A 140 -11.90 -14.31 9.61
N PRO A 141 -10.90 -13.40 9.65
CA PRO A 141 -10.61 -12.62 10.84
C PRO A 141 -11.72 -11.61 11.11
N VAL A 142 -11.94 -11.28 12.39
CA VAL A 142 -12.82 -10.19 12.84
C VAL A 142 -11.94 -9.17 13.56
N PHE A 143 -12.07 -7.91 13.16
CA PHE A 143 -11.23 -6.84 13.68
C PHE A 143 -11.86 -5.47 13.48
N ASP A 144 -11.37 -4.52 14.26
CA ASP A 144 -11.63 -3.10 14.09
C ASP A 144 -10.47 -2.43 13.35
N LEU A 145 -10.80 -1.42 12.53
CA LEU A 145 -9.85 -0.50 11.91
C LEU A 145 -10.03 0.89 12.52
N TYR A 146 -8.96 1.42 13.12
CA TYR A 146 -8.93 2.77 13.66
C TYR A 146 -8.06 3.68 12.79
N LEU A 147 -8.54 4.90 12.56
CA LEU A 147 -7.80 5.98 11.90
C LEU A 147 -7.67 7.13 12.90
N GLY A 148 -6.44 7.47 13.31
CA GLY A 148 -6.19 8.58 14.25
C GLY A 148 -5.10 8.26 15.25
#